data_AF-C6H6M6-F1
#
_entry.id   AF-C6H6M6-F1
#
_cell.length_a   1.000
_cell.length_b   1.000
_cell.length_c   1.000
_cell.angle_alpha   90.00
_cell.angle_beta   90.00
_cell.angle_gamma   90.00
#
_symmetry.space_group_name_H-M   'P 1'
#
loop_
_entity.id
_entity.type
_entity.pdbx_description
1 polymer ?
#
loop_
_entity_poly.entity_id
_entity_poly.type
_entity_poly.pdbx_seq_one_letter_code
_entity_poly.pdbx_strand_id
1 'polypeptide(L)'
;MSQTTPVRIILGYCEQPFLKPSAIINSFFTWRDIQPLDDYYTHICSNPLSTRLYLVLDLYCKTNPNVDLNELDLEVFKVSGIDSFTFKDLGEIARKHVSQQSASLDWGEDKRSSQRN
;
A
#
# COMPACT_ATOMS: atom_id res chain seq x y z
N MET A 1 19.47 1.57 -16.81
CA MET A 1 18.10 1.92 -16.39
C MET A 1 17.92 1.32 -15.01
N SER A 2 17.79 2.15 -13.97
CA SER A 2 17.67 1.67 -12.59
C SER A 2 16.40 0.83 -12.49
N GLN A 3 16.54 -0.46 -12.22
CA GLN A 3 15.40 -1.36 -12.03
C GLN A 3 14.57 -0.80 -10.88
N THR A 4 13.32 -0.44 -11.17
CA THR A 4 12.37 -0.02 -10.14
C THR A 4 11.92 -1.27 -9.40
N THR A 5 12.45 -1.45 -8.18
CA THR A 5 12.15 -2.62 -7.36
C THR A 5 10.67 -2.60 -6.95
N PRO A 6 9.88 -3.64 -7.27
CA PRO A 6 8.50 -3.72 -6.84
C PRO A 6 8.46 -3.79 -5.32
N VAL A 7 7.62 -2.97 -4.70
CA VAL A 7 7.47 -2.91 -3.25
C VAL A 7 6.00 -2.73 -2.89
N ARG A 8 5.55 -3.48 -1.89
CA ARG A 8 4.23 -3.34 -1.29
C ARG A 8 4.33 -2.54 -0.01
N ILE A 9 3.59 -1.45 0.06
CA ILE A 9 3.61 -0.54 1.19
C ILE A 9 2.25 -0.55 1.86
N ILE A 10 2.20 -0.87 3.16
CA ILE A 10 0.98 -0.91 3.95
C ILE A 10 0.97 0.30 4.88
N LEU A 11 0.00 1.18 4.68
CA LEU A 11 -0.23 2.36 5.49
C LEU A 11 -1.45 2.13 6.39
N GLY A 12 -1.21 1.88 7.67
CA GLY A 12 -2.28 1.74 8.66
C GLY A 12 -2.74 3.11 9.17
N TYR A 13 -4.01 3.45 9.01
CA TYR A 13 -4.62 4.70 9.47
C TYR A 13 -5.96 4.45 10.17
N CYS A 14 -6.41 5.39 10.99
CA CYS A 14 -7.75 5.33 11.59
C CYS A 14 -8.76 5.98 10.64
N GLU A 15 -9.90 5.33 10.39
CA GLU A 15 -10.97 5.94 9.62
C GLU A 15 -11.44 7.24 10.31
N GLN A 16 -11.54 8.32 9.53
CA GLN A 16 -12.02 9.60 10.01
C GLN A 16 -12.97 10.20 8.96
N PRO A 17 -14.03 10.92 9.36
CA PRO A 17 -15.11 11.35 8.47
C PRO A 17 -14.67 12.21 7.27
N PHE A 18 -13.52 12.87 7.38
CA PHE A 18 -13.01 13.82 6.38
C PHE A 18 -11.68 13.40 5.75
N LEU A 19 -11.13 12.27 6.19
CA LEU A 19 -9.81 11.82 5.77
C LEU A 19 -9.89 11.10 4.43
N LYS A 20 -9.39 11.73 3.38
CA LYS A 20 -9.35 11.15 2.03
C LYS A 20 -8.11 10.25 1.89
N PRO A 21 -8.23 8.99 1.45
CA PRO A 21 -7.08 8.11 1.20
C PRO A 21 -6.07 8.75 0.24
N SER A 22 -6.54 9.48 -0.78
CA SER A 22 -5.69 10.21 -1.73
C SER A 22 -4.81 11.28 -1.07
N ALA A 23 -5.27 11.91 0.01
CA ALA A 23 -4.45 12.87 0.75
C ALA A 23 -3.28 12.15 1.46
N ILE A 24 -3.56 11.00 2.07
CA ILE A 24 -2.52 10.17 2.72
C ILE A 24 -1.49 9.71 1.69
N ILE A 25 -1.94 9.23 0.52
CA ILE A 25 -1.07 8.77 -0.58
C ILE A 25 -0.15 9.90 -1.05
N ASN A 26 -0.72 11.05 -1.38
CA ASN A 26 0.04 12.19 -1.89
C ASN A 26 1.05 12.71 -0.86
N SER A 27 0.67 12.76 0.42
CA SER A 27 1.58 13.13 1.50
C SER A 27 2.66 12.09 1.73
N PHE A 28 2.36 10.80 1.57
CA PHE A 28 3.34 9.72 1.68
C PHE A 28 4.37 9.77 0.54
N PHE A 29 3.92 9.96 -0.70
CA PHE A 29 4.80 10.11 -1.86
C PHE A 29 5.71 11.34 -1.73
N THR A 30 5.16 12.46 -1.27
CA THR A 30 5.94 13.66 -0.96
C THR A 30 6.96 13.40 0.15
N TRP A 31 6.55 12.75 1.24
CA TRP A 31 7.43 12.44 2.37
C TRP A 31 8.58 11.51 1.97
N ARG A 32 8.31 10.56 1.07
CA ARG A 32 9.29 9.57 0.59
C ARG A 32 10.09 10.05 -0.62
N ASP A 33 9.81 11.24 -1.14
CA ASP A 33 10.41 11.82 -2.34
C ASP A 33 10.30 10.89 -3.56
N ILE A 34 9.14 10.25 -3.73
CA ILE A 34 8.86 9.39 -4.87
C ILE A 34 7.72 9.94 -5.72
N GLN A 35 7.84 9.77 -7.03
CA GLN A 35 6.78 10.05 -7.99
C GLN A 35 6.56 8.83 -8.86
N PRO A 36 5.73 7.86 -8.42
CA PRO A 36 5.42 6.68 -9.23
C PRO A 36 4.61 7.01 -10.49
N LEU A 37 4.25 8.29 -10.71
CA LEU A 37 3.37 8.78 -11.79
C LEU A 37 2.04 8.02 -11.76
N ASP A 38 1.92 6.99 -12.58
CA ASP A 38 0.76 6.11 -12.72
C ASP A 38 1.12 4.64 -12.47
N ASP A 39 2.37 4.32 -12.17
CA ASP A 39 2.85 2.96 -11.96
C ASP A 39 2.72 2.56 -10.48
N TYR A 40 1.51 2.70 -9.96
CA TYR A 40 1.14 2.16 -8.67
C TYR A 40 -0.33 1.77 -8.65
N TYR A 41 -0.68 0.86 -7.74
CA TYR A 41 -2.07 0.52 -7.47
C TYR A 41 -2.37 0.63 -5.97
N THR A 42 -3.64 0.81 -5.63
CA THR A 42 -4.06 1.03 -4.25
C THR A 42 -5.19 0.09 -3.86
N HIS A 43 -5.02 -0.64 -2.75
CA HIS A 43 -6.09 -1.43 -2.14
C HIS A 43 -6.44 -0.83 -0.79
N ILE A 44 -7.74 -0.67 -0.53
CA ILE A 44 -8.24 -0.26 0.78
C ILE A 44 -8.78 -1.52 1.46
N CYS A 45 -8.11 -1.92 2.54
CA CYS A 45 -8.52 -3.05 3.36
C CYS A 45 -9.04 -2.52 4.70
N SER A 46 -10.20 -3.01 5.12
CA SER A 46 -10.74 -2.76 6.45
C SER A 46 -10.58 -4.02 7.29
N ASN A 47 -10.25 -3.86 8.58
CA ASN A 47 -10.33 -4.97 9.51
C ASN A 47 -11.71 -4.91 10.19
N PRO A 48 -12.60 -5.90 10.02
CA PRO A 48 -13.94 -5.86 10.60
C PRO A 48 -13.94 -5.80 12.13
N LEU A 49 -12.83 -6.16 12.78
CA LEU A 49 -12.65 -6.15 14.22
C LEU A 49 -12.04 -4.84 14.75
N SER A 50 -11.74 -3.86 13.89
CA SER A 50 -11.05 -2.62 14.27
C SER A 50 -11.52 -1.43 13.43
N THR A 51 -11.52 -0.24 14.01
CA THR A 51 -11.75 1.02 13.26
C THR A 51 -10.55 1.44 12.41
N ARG A 52 -9.51 0.60 12.34
CA ARG A 52 -8.32 0.84 11.53
C ARG A 52 -8.52 0.33 10.11
N LEU A 53 -8.21 1.22 9.18
CA LEU A 53 -8.09 0.93 7.77
C LEU A 53 -6.61 0.75 7.42
N TYR A 54 -6.37 -0.09 6.42
CA TYR A 54 -5.08 -0.35 5.86
C TYR A 54 -5.14 0.01 4.39
N LEU A 55 -4.32 0.98 4.00
CA LEU A 55 -4.12 1.33 2.61
C LEU A 55 -2.87 0.63 2.12
N VAL A 56 -3.05 -0.31 1.20
CA VAL A 56 -1.95 -1.05 0.56
C VAL A 56 -1.64 -0.37 -0.76
N LEU A 57 -0.37 -0.05 -0.98
CA LEU A 57 0.15 0.57 -2.19
C LEU A 57 1.13 -0.39 -2.84
N ASP A 58 0.83 -0.78 -4.07
CA ASP A 58 1.71 -1.62 -4.88
C ASP A 58 2.47 -0.73 -5.84
N LEU A 59 3.73 -0.46 -5.55
CA LEU A 59 4.57 0.38 -6.40
C LEU A 59 5.18 -0.45 -7.53
N TYR A 60 5.21 0.14 -8.72
CA TYR A 60 5.79 -0.44 -9.93
C TYR A 60 5.07 -1.69 -10.44
N CYS A 61 3.77 -1.80 -10.16
CA CYS A 61 2.98 -2.97 -10.51
C CYS A 61 2.73 -3.12 -12.02
N LYS A 62 2.72 -2.02 -12.80
CA LYS A 62 2.57 -2.05 -14.26
C LYS A 62 3.88 -2.43 -14.92
N THR A 63 5.02 -1.95 -14.41
CA THR A 63 6.35 -2.33 -14.92
C THR A 63 6.72 -3.77 -14.55
N ASN A 64 6.33 -4.22 -13.36
CA ASN A 64 6.61 -5.57 -12.86
C ASN A 64 5.30 -6.32 -12.58
N PRO A 65 4.62 -6.88 -13.60
CA PRO A 65 3.33 -7.55 -13.41
C PRO A 65 3.44 -8.95 -12.79
N ASN A 66 4.60 -9.60 -12.90
CA ASN A 66 4.83 -10.95 -12.38
C ASN A 66 5.83 -10.88 -11.23
N VAL A 67 5.33 -10.70 -10.00
CA VAL A 67 6.14 -10.71 -8.78
C VAL A 67 5.71 -11.88 -7.89
N ASP A 68 6.66 -12.46 -7.17
CA ASP A 68 6.32 -13.41 -6.11
C ASP A 68 5.89 -12.63 -4.86
N LEU A 69 4.61 -12.75 -4.50
CA LEU A 69 4.03 -12.05 -3.35
C LEU A 69 4.62 -12.47 -1.99
N ASN A 70 5.27 -13.64 -1.91
CA ASN A 70 5.92 -14.12 -0.69
C ASN A 70 7.33 -13.56 -0.53
N GLU A 71 8.01 -13.25 -1.64
CA GLU A 71 9.36 -12.69 -1.65
C GLU A 71 9.36 -11.17 -1.88
N LEU A 72 8.19 -10.58 -2.12
CA LEU A 72 8.02 -9.16 -2.34
C LEU A 72 8.42 -8.34 -1.11
N ASP A 73 9.21 -7.28 -1.33
CA ASP A 73 9.55 -6.33 -0.28
C ASP A 73 8.30 -5.68 0.28
N LEU A 74 8.15 -5.80 1.60
CA LEU A 74 7.00 -5.30 2.33
C LEU A 74 7.43 -4.22 3.32
N GLU A 75 6.75 -3.10 3.29
CA GLU A 75 6.95 -2.02 4.25
C GLU A 75 5.65 -1.66 4.94
N VAL A 76 5.72 -1.42 6.24
CA VAL A 76 4.53 -1.18 7.04
C VAL A 76 4.73 0.10 7.84
N PHE A 77 3.88 1.08 7.56
CA PHE A 77 3.89 2.36 8.23
C PHE A 77 2.59 2.56 8.99
N LYS A 78 2.73 3.14 10.18
CA LYS A 78 1.60 3.74 10.89
C LYS A 78 1.49 5.19 10.45
N VAL A 79 0.31 5.54 9.96
CA VAL A 79 -0.08 6.92 9.66
C VAL A 79 -0.72 7.53 10.89
N SER A 80 -0.32 8.74 11.25
CA SER A 80 -0.93 9.51 12.34
C SER A 80 -1.00 10.98 11.95
N GLY A 81 -2.04 11.68 12.40
CA GLY A 81 -2.32 13.06 12.00
C GLY A 81 -3.63 13.20 11.22
N ILE A 82 -4.11 14.43 11.10
CA ILE A 82 -5.36 14.80 10.41
C ILE A 82 -5.03 15.71 9.21
N ASP A 83 -4.30 16.80 9.47
CA ASP A 83 -3.85 17.75 8.44
C ASP A 83 -2.35 17.59 8.09
N SER A 84 -1.55 17.10 9.04
CA SER A 84 -0.13 16.81 8.87
C SER A 84 0.15 15.33 9.17
N PHE A 85 0.31 14.54 8.11
CA PHE A 85 0.56 13.12 8.26
C PHE A 85 2.00 12.85 8.68
N THR A 86 2.13 12.00 9.69
CA THR A 86 3.39 11.41 10.14
C THR A 86 3.38 9.94 9.79
N PHE A 87 4.49 9.48 9.21
CA PHE A 87 4.68 8.10 8.79
C PHE A 87 5.74 7.47 9.68
N LYS A 88 5.33 6.50 10.49
CA LYS A 88 6.25 5.75 11.36
C LYS A 88 6.40 4.34 10.82
N ASP A 89 7.61 3.97 10.40
CA ASP A 89 7.94 2.58 10.10
C ASP A 89 7.75 1.72 11.35
N LEU A 90 7.03 0.61 11.19
CA LEU A 90 6.75 -0.34 12.27
C LEU A 90 7.76 -1.49 12.34
N GLY A 91 8.75 -1.51 11.44
CA GLY A 91 9.84 -2.46 11.42
C GLY A 91 9.44 -3.89 11.02
N GLU A 92 10.39 -4.80 11.17
CA GLU A 92 10.31 -6.18 10.71
C GLU A 92 9.16 -6.98 11.36
N ILE A 93 8.87 -6.72 12.63
CA ILE A 93 7.83 -7.46 13.37
C ILE A 93 6.46 -7.22 12.73
N ALA A 94 6.16 -5.97 12.39
CA ALA A 94 4.91 -5.65 11.72
C ALA A 94 4.85 -6.28 10.32
N ARG A 95 5.94 -6.18 9.55
CA ARG A 95 6.06 -6.79 8.21
C ARG A 95 5.78 -8.29 8.24
N LYS A 96 6.37 -9.03 9.19
CA LYS A 96 6.12 -10.47 9.37
C LYS A 96 4.66 -10.79 9.75
N HIS A 97 4.01 -9.90 10.49
CA HIS A 97 2.62 -10.11 10.90
C HIS A 97 1.64 -9.92 9.74
N VAL A 98 1.89 -8.93 8.89
CA VAL A 98 1.02 -8.64 7.75
C VAL A 98 1.44 -9.32 6.46
N SER A 99 2.60 -9.98 6.40
CA SER A 99 3.11 -10.64 5.17
C SER A 99 2.15 -11.70 4.64
N GLN A 100 1.58 -12.54 5.50
CA GLN A 100 0.61 -13.56 5.10
C GLN A 100 -0.69 -12.93 4.59
N GLN A 101 -1.16 -11.87 5.25
CA GLN A 101 -2.36 -11.14 4.84
C GLN A 101 -2.13 -10.38 3.54
N SER A 102 -0.96 -9.77 3.38
CA SER A 102 -0.59 -9.05 2.17
C SER A 102 -0.40 -10.00 1.00
N ALA A 103 0.18 -11.18 1.19
CA ALA A 103 0.34 -12.17 0.12
C ALA A 103 -1.01 -12.73 -0.39
N SER A 104 -2.08 -12.60 0.39
CA SER A 104 -3.44 -12.95 -0.06
C SER A 104 -4.08 -11.88 -0.95
N LEU A 105 -3.52 -10.67 -1.02
CA LEU A 105 -3.98 -9.61 -1.91
C LEU A 105 -3.28 -9.73 -3.25
N ASP A 106 -4.05 -9.67 -4.34
CA ASP A 106 -3.52 -9.59 -5.70
C ASP A 106 -2.56 -8.42 -5.88
N TRP A 107 -1.55 -8.60 -6.74
CA TRP A 107 -0.56 -7.57 -7.06
C TRP A 107 -1.08 -6.64 -8.16
N GLY A 108 -1.25 -5.36 -7.83
CA GLY A 108 -1.83 -4.40 -8.76
C GLY A 108 -3.31 -4.66 -9.06
N GLU A 109 -3.76 -4.21 -10.22
CA GLU A 109 -5.10 -4.53 -10.72
C GLU A 109 -5.11 -5.93 -11.35
N ASP A 110 -5.94 -6.82 -10.80
CA ASP A 110 -6.13 -8.16 -11.35
C ASP A 110 -6.56 -8.11 -12.83
N LYS A 111 -5.82 -8.86 -13.67
CA LYS A 111 -6.09 -9.05 -15.11
C LYS A 111 -7.40 -9.80 -15.42
N ARG A 112 -8.33 -9.97 -14.49
CA ARG A 112 -9.67 -10.57 -14.74
C ARG A 112 -10.83 -9.58 -14.72
N SER A 113 -10.58 -8.27 -14.73
CA SER A 113 -11.62 -7.28 -15.04
C SER A 113 -11.89 -7.14 -16.55
N SER A 114 -11.85 -8.25 -17.30
CA SER A 114 -12.27 -8.32 -18.70
C SER A 114 -13.03 -9.62 -18.96
N GLN A 115 -13.92 -10.02 -18.05
CA GLN A 115 -15.03 -10.90 -18.44
C GLN A 115 -16.20 -10.76 -17.46
N ARG A 116 -17.05 -9.77 -17.71
CA ARG A 116 -18.48 -9.91 -17.38
C ARG A 116 -19.26 -9.69 -18.68
N ASN A 117 -19.64 -10.83 -19.26
CA ASN A 117 -20.71 -10.99 -20.24
C ASN A 117 -22.01 -10.36 -19.73
#